data_AF-A0A4S2RK01-F1
#
_entry.id   AF-A0A4S2RK01-F1
#
_cell.length_a   1.000
_cell.length_b   1.000
_cell.length_c   1.000
_cell.angle_alpha   90.00
_cell.angle_beta   90.00
_cell.angle_gamma   90.00
#
_symmetry.space_group_name_H-M   'P 1'
#
loop_
_entity.id
_entity.type
_entity.pdbx_description
1 polymer ?
#
loop_
_entity_poly.entity_id
_entity_poly.type
_entity_poly.pdbx_seq_one_letter_code
_entity_poly.pdbx_strand_id
1 'polypeptide(L)'
;GLNDYTSWFAGDGDMSGDYFGYDGPCPPWNDAIAHRYIFTLYAIDQEQLTVTGKFTGTDVHNALQGHVLAQAAITGTYTLNPDLIK
;
A
#
# COMPACT_ATOMS: atom_id res chain seq x y z
N GLY A 1 0.28 -0.51 -11.23
CA GLY A 1 0.92 -1.23 -10.12
C GLY A 1 -0.05 -2.22 -9.54
N LEU A 2 0.38 -3.47 -9.39
CA LEU A 2 -0.30 -4.49 -8.61
C LEU A 2 -0.25 -4.10 -7.14
N ASN A 3 -1.35 -4.29 -6.43
CA ASN A 3 -1.39 -4.18 -4.99
C ASN A 3 -1.30 -5.56 -4.32
N ASP A 4 -1.17 -5.56 -2.99
CA ASP A 4 -0.87 -6.77 -2.23
C ASP A 4 -2.02 -7.80 -2.22
N TYR A 5 -3.25 -7.42 -2.61
CA TYR A 5 -4.35 -8.37 -2.76
C TYR A 5 -4.08 -9.39 -3.87
N THR A 6 -3.30 -9.02 -4.89
CA THR A 6 -2.79 -9.96 -5.91
C THR A 6 -2.01 -11.12 -5.28
N SER A 7 -1.14 -10.81 -4.32
CA SER A 7 -0.38 -11.84 -3.62
C SER A 7 -1.21 -12.57 -2.58
N TRP A 8 -2.12 -11.87 -1.90
CA TRP A 8 -2.97 -12.43 -0.85
C TRP A 8 -3.91 -13.51 -1.40
N PHE A 9 -4.56 -13.26 -2.54
CA PHE A 9 -5.51 -14.18 -3.17
C PHE A 9 -4.89 -15.09 -4.23
N ALA A 10 -3.57 -15.11 -4.38
CA ALA A 10 -2.90 -15.91 -5.41
C ALA A 10 -3.23 -17.42 -5.35
N GLY A 11 -3.52 -17.95 -4.16
CA GLY A 11 -3.91 -19.35 -3.94
C GLY A 11 -5.42 -19.59 -3.84
N ASP A 12 -6.24 -18.56 -3.99
CA ASP A 12 -7.69 -18.66 -3.86
C ASP A 12 -8.34 -18.99 -5.21
N GLY A 13 -9.16 -20.04 -5.27
CA GLY A 13 -9.76 -20.51 -6.52
C GLY A 13 -10.76 -19.54 -7.15
N ASP A 14 -11.46 -18.77 -6.33
CA ASP A 14 -12.52 -17.85 -6.78
C ASP A 14 -12.00 -16.41 -6.90
N MET A 15 -10.98 -16.07 -6.11
CA MET A 15 -10.45 -14.70 -6.01
C MET A 15 -9.05 -14.52 -6.60
N SER A 16 -8.44 -15.55 -7.21
CA SER A 16 -7.16 -15.35 -7.90
C SER A 16 -7.29 -14.36 -9.06
N GLY A 17 -6.35 -13.41 -9.17
CA GLY A 17 -6.36 -12.38 -10.20
C GLY A 17 -5.37 -11.26 -9.92
N ASP A 18 -5.25 -10.35 -10.89
CA ASP A 18 -4.48 -9.12 -10.70
C ASP A 18 -5.37 -8.05 -10.06
N TYR A 19 -4.91 -7.50 -8.93
CA TYR A 19 -5.56 -6.40 -8.23
C TYR A 19 -4.73 -5.13 -8.36
N PHE A 20 -5.39 -4.01 -8.66
CA PHE A 20 -4.77 -2.73 -8.95
C PHE A 20 -5.42 -1.59 -8.15
N GLY A 21 -4.68 -0.50 -7.97
CA GLY A 21 -5.21 0.68 -7.28
C GLY A 21 -5.25 0.50 -5.77
N TYR A 22 -6.11 1.28 -5.12
CA TYR A 22 -6.25 1.34 -3.66
C TYR A 22 -7.51 0.61 -3.19
N ASP A 23 -7.33 -0.38 -2.31
CA ASP A 23 -8.42 -1.21 -1.75
C ASP A 23 -8.81 -0.86 -0.30
N GLY A 24 -8.05 0.01 0.36
CA GLY A 24 -8.38 0.49 1.69
C GLY A 24 -8.03 -0.45 2.86
N PRO A 25 -8.32 0.00 4.10
CA PRO A 25 -7.90 -0.68 5.32
C PRO A 25 -8.82 -1.87 5.65
N CYS A 26 -8.23 -3.05 5.86
CA CYS A 26 -8.91 -4.25 6.37
C CYS A 26 -8.12 -4.87 7.55
N PRO A 27 -7.99 -4.18 8.70
CA PRO A 27 -7.26 -4.71 9.84
C PRO A 27 -8.05 -5.89 10.45
N PRO A 28 -7.39 -6.83 11.17
CA PRO A 28 -8.11 -7.89 11.87
C PRO A 28 -9.15 -7.32 12.83
N TRP A 29 -10.35 -7.89 12.83
CA TRP A 29 -11.48 -7.41 13.63
C TRP A 29 -11.22 -7.50 15.14
N ASN A 30 -10.32 -8.39 15.57
CA ASN A 30 -9.95 -8.64 16.95
C ASN A 30 -8.56 -8.08 17.31
N ASP A 31 -8.01 -7.18 16.49
CA ASP A 31 -6.71 -6.59 16.81
C ASP A 31 -6.80 -5.74 18.10
N ALA A 32 -5.78 -5.88 18.96
CA ALA A 32 -5.70 -5.17 20.23
C ALA A 32 -5.20 -3.72 20.04
N ILE A 33 -4.74 -3.36 18.84
CA ILE A 33 -4.27 -2.02 18.50
C ILE A 33 -4.93 -1.52 17.21
N ALA A 34 -5.17 -0.21 17.13
CA ALA A 34 -5.56 0.42 15.88
C ALA A 34 -4.38 0.44 14.91
N HIS A 35 -4.62 0.03 13.67
CA HIS A 35 -3.59 0.03 12.62
C HIS A 35 -3.32 1.45 12.15
N ARG A 36 -2.07 1.71 11.76
CA ARG A 36 -1.63 2.98 11.19
C ARG A 36 -1.52 2.85 9.68
N TYR A 37 -2.21 3.70 8.96
CA TYR A 37 -2.18 3.78 7.50
C TYR A 37 -1.42 5.05 7.11
N ILE A 38 -0.21 4.87 6.61
CA ILE A 38 0.71 5.95 6.27
C ILE A 38 0.63 6.20 4.77
N PHE A 39 0.15 7.37 4.38
CA PHE A 39 0.13 7.81 2.99
C PHE A 39 1.30 8.76 2.78
N THR A 40 2.25 8.35 1.94
CA THR A 40 3.47 9.11 1.66
C THR A 40 3.44 9.66 0.24
N LEU A 41 3.70 10.96 0.11
CA LEU A 41 3.93 11.64 -1.16
C LEU A 41 5.43 11.90 -1.30
N TYR A 42 6.00 11.52 -2.44
CA TYR A 42 7.40 11.75 -2.79
C TYR A 42 7.50 12.78 -3.91
N ALA A 43 8.37 13.78 -3.74
CA ALA A 43 8.85 14.63 -4.83
C ALA A 43 10.17 14.05 -5.34
N ILE A 44 10.29 13.89 -6.66
CA ILE A 44 11.43 13.22 -7.30
C ILE A 44 12.07 14.08 -8.38
N ASP A 45 13.34 13.78 -8.70
CA ASP A 45 14.11 14.48 -9.73
C ASP A 45 13.96 13.90 -11.15
N GLN A 46 13.18 12.82 -11.30
CA GLN A 46 12.88 12.18 -12.57
C GLN A 46 11.46 12.53 -13.03
N GLU A 47 11.29 12.73 -14.34
CA GLU A 47 9.95 12.87 -14.94
C GLU A 47 9.16 11.56 -14.87
N GLN A 48 9.85 10.42 -15.02
CA GLN A 48 9.24 9.09 -14.99
C GLN A 48 10.18 8.12 -14.26
N LEU A 49 9.63 7.32 -13.36
CA LEU A 49 10.34 6.20 -12.76
C LEU A 49 10.39 5.03 -13.75
N THR A 50 11.51 4.31 -13.79
CA THR A 50 11.71 3.16 -14.67
C THR A 50 10.99 1.91 -14.14
N VAL A 51 9.67 1.97 -14.03
CA VAL A 51 8.78 0.84 -13.72
C VAL A 51 7.87 0.59 -14.92
N THR A 52 7.84 -0.64 -15.43
CA THR A 52 7.08 -0.98 -16.64
C THR A 52 6.23 -2.23 -16.44
N GLY A 53 5.19 -2.39 -17.25
CA GLY A 53 4.30 -3.55 -17.19
C GLY A 53 3.57 -3.70 -15.85
N LYS A 54 3.50 -4.93 -15.35
CA LYS A 54 2.99 -5.24 -14.00
C LYS A 54 4.12 -5.09 -12.98
N PHE A 55 4.01 -4.09 -12.12
CA PHE A 55 4.98 -3.77 -11.07
C PHE A 55 4.29 -3.69 -9.71
N THR A 56 5.01 -3.95 -8.63
CA THR A 56 4.56 -3.90 -7.24
C THR A 56 4.89 -2.57 -6.56
N GLY A 57 4.38 -2.35 -5.35
CA GLY A 57 4.81 -1.22 -4.52
C GLY A 57 6.30 -1.26 -4.18
N THR A 58 6.88 -2.46 -4.03
CA THR A 58 8.32 -2.66 -3.80
C THR A 58 9.16 -2.22 -4.99
N ASP A 59 8.72 -2.53 -6.22
CA ASP A 59 9.43 -2.11 -7.43
C ASP A 59 9.48 -0.58 -7.55
N VAL A 60 8.39 0.10 -7.20
CA VAL A 60 8.35 1.57 -7.15
C VAL A 60 9.30 2.10 -6.08
N HIS A 61 9.31 1.52 -4.87
CA HIS A 61 10.22 1.95 -3.80
C HIS A 61 11.70 1.76 -4.18
N ASN A 62 12.03 0.71 -4.93
CA ASN A 62 13.36 0.50 -5.45
C ASN A 62 13.71 1.54 -6.53
N ALA A 63 12.80 1.82 -7.45
CA ALA A 63 12.99 2.84 -8.48
C ALA A 63 13.09 4.27 -7.91
N LEU A 64 12.51 4.53 -6.74
CA LEU A 64 12.63 5.81 -6.03
C LEU A 64 14.01 6.03 -5.40
N GLN A 65 14.79 4.97 -5.14
CA GLN A 65 16.07 5.09 -4.42
C GLN A 65 17.03 6.03 -5.14
N GLY A 66 17.58 7.01 -4.42
CA GLY A 66 18.50 8.01 -4.97
C GLY A 66 17.84 9.17 -5.73
N HIS A 67 16.52 9.14 -5.94
CA HIS A 67 15.79 10.15 -6.72
C HIS A 67 14.85 11.04 -5.90
N VAL A 68 14.67 10.77 -4.61
CA VAL A 68 13.77 11.52 -3.73
C VAL A 68 14.38 12.86 -3.33
N LEU A 69 13.74 13.95 -3.76
CA LEU A 69 14.10 15.32 -3.38
C LEU A 69 13.45 15.74 -2.06
N ALA A 70 12.20 15.32 -1.84
CA ALA A 70 11.45 15.58 -0.62
C ALA A 70 10.34 14.54 -0.41
N GLN A 71 9.84 14.43 0.81
CA GLN A 71 8.69 13.59 1.13
C GLN A 71 7.78 14.27 2.14
N ALA A 72 6.49 13.96 2.07
CA ALA A 72 5.50 14.32 3.07
C ALA A 72 4.62 13.11 3.36
N ALA A 73 4.15 12.97 4.59
CA ALA A 73 3.26 11.88 4.94
C ALA A 73 2.12 12.33 5.85
N ILE A 74 0.96 11.71 5.65
CA ILE A 74 -0.14 11.75 6.62
C ILE A 74 -0.36 10.35 7.16
N THR A 75 -0.73 10.26 8.44
CA THR A 75 -1.06 8.98 9.08
C THR A 75 -2.51 9.01 9.53
N GLY A 76 -3.33 8.15 8.95
CA GLY A 76 -4.64 7.80 9.48
C GLY A 76 -4.55 6.58 10.39
N THR A 77 -5.51 6.43 11.29
CA THR A 77 -5.68 5.20 12.07
C THR A 77 -7.04 4.60 11.81
N TYR A 78 -7.12 3.28 11.70
CA TYR A 78 -8.38 2.56 11.54
C TYR A 78 -8.36 1.26 12.34
N THR A 79 -9.54 0.87 12.81
CA THR A 79 -9.76 -0.37 13.58
C THR A 79 -11.14 -0.91 13.25
N LEU A 80 -11.24 -2.23 13.16
CA LEU A 80 -12.53 -2.94 13.15
C LEU A 80 -12.92 -3.42 14.55
N ASN A 81 -12.04 -3.31 15.54
CA ASN A 81 -12.33 -3.61 16.94
C ASN A 81 -13.12 -2.44 17.57
N PRO A 82 -14.41 -2.65 17.96
CA PRO A 82 -15.25 -1.61 18.53
C PRO A 82 -14.71 -0.99 19.81
N ASP A 83 -13.93 -1.74 20.60
CA ASP A 83 -13.37 -1.29 21.88
C ASP A 83 -12.28 -0.21 21.70
N LEU A 84 -11.77 -0.05 20.47
CA LEU A 84 -10.70 0.88 20.12
C LEU A 84 -11.21 2.12 19.35
N ILE A 85 -12.50 2.20 19.05
CA ILE A 85 -13.11 3.35 18.39
C ILE A 85 -13.09 4.54 19.36
N LYS A 86 -12.50 5.65 18.93
CA LYS A 86 -12.41 6.89 19.72
C LYS A 86 -13.60 7.80 19.50
#